data_AF-A0A1J4XVV4-F1
#
_entry.id   AF-A0A1J4XVV4-F1
#
_cell.length_a   1.000
_cell.length_b   1.000
_cell.length_c   1.000
_cell.angle_alpha   90.00
_cell.angle_beta   90.00
_cell.angle_gamma   90.00
#
_symmetry.space_group_name_H-M   'P 1'
#
loop_
_entity.id
_entity.type
_entity.pdbx_description
1 polymer ?
#
loop_
_entity_poly.entity_id
_entity_poly.type
_entity_poly.pdbx_seq_one_letter_code
_entity_poly.pdbx_strand_id
1 'polypeptide(L)'
;MPDAATHPDVKRGFLRSSVARAGSGLTSLVAWLDSMGVSRRVLFIALVIVLGLVFMGSLTKRLLFVLLFLFLSSISMIYNRSINVSLGFEFVTFGTIMCGIVYGPGTAIFVGLIGIFLAEYVGGRMQPHTIISFIGMGFIGFIAHFFAGMDIRLAGILLVIIYDAIICPLYLIYGSEPARVALYMVTHWIFNFWLFIAVSRFVAGVMG
;
A
#
# COMPACT_ATOMS: atom_id res chain seq x y z
N MET A 1 2.96 -40.61 -37.51
CA MET A 1 2.88 -40.96 -36.07
C MET A 1 1.67 -40.25 -35.50
N PRO A 2 0.63 -40.97 -35.04
CA PRO A 2 -0.54 -40.33 -34.45
C PRO A 2 -0.16 -39.67 -33.13
N ASP A 3 -0.50 -38.40 -32.97
CA ASP A 3 -0.27 -37.60 -31.77
C ASP A 3 -0.98 -38.23 -30.56
N ALA A 4 -0.22 -38.77 -29.62
CA ALA A 4 -0.74 -39.40 -28.39
C ALA A 4 -1.51 -38.41 -27.48
N ALA A 5 -1.51 -37.11 -27.80
CA ALA A 5 -2.14 -36.05 -27.03
C ALA A 5 -3.67 -35.91 -27.24
N THR A 6 -4.28 -36.65 -28.18
CA THR A 6 -5.73 -36.53 -28.49
C THR A 6 -6.59 -37.59 -27.80
N HIS A 7 -6.01 -38.55 -27.07
CA HIS A 7 -6.82 -39.59 -26.40
C HIS A 7 -7.65 -38.99 -25.26
N PRO A 8 -9.00 -39.10 -25.29
CA PRO A 8 -9.89 -38.47 -24.33
C PRO A 8 -9.66 -38.92 -22.87
N ASP A 9 -9.10 -40.12 -22.67
CA ASP A 9 -8.80 -40.66 -21.35
C ASP A 9 -7.63 -39.94 -20.66
N VAL A 10 -6.63 -39.49 -21.43
CA VAL A 10 -5.48 -38.73 -20.91
C VAL A 10 -5.94 -37.37 -20.39
N LYS A 11 -6.85 -36.69 -21.12
CA LYS A 11 -7.46 -35.42 -20.68
C LYS A 11 -8.27 -35.57 -19.40
N ARG A 12 -9.06 -36.66 -19.26
CA ARG A 12 -9.85 -36.94 -18.06
C ARG A 12 -8.98 -37.22 -16.83
N GLY A 13 -7.91 -38.00 -16.99
CA GLY A 13 -6.96 -38.28 -15.92
C GLY A 13 -6.26 -37.02 -15.41
N PHE A 14 -5.80 -36.16 -16.33
CA PHE A 14 -5.16 -34.89 -15.99
C PHE A 14 -6.08 -33.94 -15.21
N LEU A 15 -7.34 -33.77 -15.66
CA LEU A 15 -8.33 -32.94 -14.97
C LEU A 15 -8.62 -33.44 -13.55
N ARG A 16 -8.84 -34.74 -13.37
CA ARG A 16 -9.08 -35.32 -12.03
C ARG A 16 -7.90 -35.09 -11.09
N SER A 17 -6.67 -35.27 -11.58
CA SER A 17 -5.47 -35.04 -10.77
C SER A 17 -5.27 -33.57 -10.39
N SER A 18 -5.67 -32.64 -11.27
CA SER A 18 -5.57 -31.20 -11.02
C SER A 18 -6.60 -30.73 -10.00
N VAL A 19 -7.85 -31.21 -10.11
CA VAL A 19 -8.92 -30.90 -9.15
C VAL A 19 -8.59 -31.46 -7.76
N ALA A 20 -8.06 -32.69 -7.68
CA ALA A 20 -7.66 -33.28 -6.41
C ALA A 20 -6.55 -32.49 -5.70
N ARG A 21 -5.53 -32.02 -6.45
CA ARG A 21 -4.44 -31.17 -5.92
C ARG A 21 -4.94 -29.78 -5.48
N ALA A 22 -5.85 -29.18 -6.24
CA ALA A 22 -6.45 -27.90 -5.85
C ALA A 22 -7.29 -28.05 -4.56
N GLY A 23 -8.04 -29.15 -4.45
CA GLY A 23 -8.84 -29.47 -3.27
C GLY A 23 -8.00 -29.63 -2.00
N SER A 24 -6.88 -30.35 -2.07
CA SER A 24 -5.99 -30.54 -0.90
C SER A 24 -5.27 -29.24 -0.47
N GLY A 25 -4.95 -28.35 -1.40
CA GLY A 25 -4.42 -27.02 -1.09
C GLY A 25 -5.42 -26.14 -0.36
N LEU A 26 -6.68 -26.15 -0.79
CA LEU A 26 -7.75 -25.38 -0.15
C LEU A 26 -8.05 -25.87 1.28
N THR A 27 -8.12 -27.18 1.48
CA THR A 27 -8.40 -27.74 2.82
C THR A 27 -7.26 -27.47 3.80
N SER A 28 -6.00 -27.54 3.35
CA SER A 28 -4.84 -27.22 4.19
C SER A 28 -4.76 -25.73 4.56
N LEU A 29 -5.08 -24.82 3.63
CA LEU A 29 -5.16 -23.39 3.91
C LEU A 29 -6.25 -23.07 4.95
N VAL A 30 -7.46 -23.63 4.78
CA VAL A 30 -8.57 -23.43 5.72
C VAL A 30 -8.23 -23.97 7.10
N ALA A 31 -7.59 -25.14 7.19
CA ALA A 31 -7.15 -25.69 8.47
C ALA A 31 -6.10 -24.81 9.17
N TRP A 32 -5.15 -24.25 8.42
CA TRP A 32 -4.16 -23.31 8.95
C TRP A 32 -4.82 -22.01 9.47
N LEU A 33 -5.80 -21.47 8.76
CA LEU A 33 -6.54 -20.28 9.19
C LEU A 33 -7.43 -20.53 10.41
N ASP A 34 -8.10 -21.69 10.45
CA ASP A 34 -8.86 -22.14 11.61
C ASP A 34 -7.90 -22.28 12.83
N SER A 35 -6.64 -22.72 12.63
CA SER A 35 -5.61 -22.79 13.69
C SER A 35 -5.17 -21.44 14.23
N MET A 36 -5.35 -20.36 13.46
CA MET A 36 -5.11 -18.97 13.88
C MET A 36 -6.31 -18.34 14.57
N GLY A 37 -7.41 -19.07 14.75
CA GLY A 37 -8.65 -18.55 15.33
C GLY A 37 -9.42 -17.60 14.40
N VAL A 38 -9.11 -17.58 13.10
CA VAL A 38 -9.83 -16.74 12.13
C VAL A 38 -11.21 -17.35 11.88
N SER A 39 -12.27 -16.65 12.27
CA SER A 39 -13.62 -17.17 12.04
C SER A 39 -13.91 -17.33 10.53
N ARG A 40 -14.59 -18.41 10.16
CA ARG A 40 -15.02 -18.67 8.76
C ARG A 40 -15.83 -17.52 8.15
N ARG A 41 -16.53 -16.74 8.98
CA ARG A 41 -17.27 -15.54 8.57
C ARG A 41 -16.33 -14.44 8.07
N VAL A 42 -15.24 -14.18 8.77
CA VAL A 42 -14.23 -13.20 8.36
C VAL A 42 -13.58 -13.62 7.05
N LEU A 43 -13.28 -14.91 6.89
CA LEU A 43 -12.77 -15.46 5.63
C LEU A 43 -13.72 -15.27 4.46
N PHE A 44 -15.00 -15.56 4.65
CA PHE A 44 -16.01 -15.36 3.62
C PHE A 44 -16.15 -13.88 3.26
N ILE A 45 -16.19 -12.99 4.24
CA ILE A 45 -16.25 -11.53 4.00
C ILE A 45 -15.01 -11.07 3.23
N ALA A 46 -13.81 -11.49 3.64
CA ALA A 46 -12.57 -11.16 2.95
C ALA A 46 -12.58 -11.67 1.49
N LEU A 47 -13.05 -12.91 1.26
CA LEU A 47 -13.17 -13.48 -0.07
C LEU A 47 -14.16 -12.71 -0.95
N VAL A 48 -15.33 -12.35 -0.41
CA VAL A 48 -16.35 -11.56 -1.12
C VAL A 48 -15.80 -10.17 -1.47
N ILE A 49 -15.08 -9.53 -0.55
CA ILE A 49 -14.40 -8.26 -0.81
C ILE A 49 -13.38 -8.44 -1.94
N VAL A 50 -12.49 -9.43 -1.85
CA VAL A 50 -11.47 -9.67 -2.88
C VAL A 50 -12.08 -9.98 -4.23
N LEU A 51 -13.10 -10.85 -4.31
CA LEU A 51 -13.79 -11.14 -5.57
C LEU A 51 -14.52 -9.91 -6.10
N GLY A 52 -15.21 -9.16 -5.23
CA GLY A 52 -15.84 -7.90 -5.60
C GLY A 52 -14.83 -6.91 -6.21
N LEU A 53 -13.64 -6.82 -5.62
CA LEU A 53 -12.55 -5.98 -6.12
C LEU A 53 -12.06 -6.42 -7.50
N VAL A 54 -11.92 -7.73 -7.73
CA VAL A 54 -11.44 -8.26 -9.01
C VAL A 54 -12.41 -7.98 -10.15
N PHE A 55 -13.72 -8.06 -9.91
CA PHE A 55 -14.76 -7.84 -10.92
C PHE A 55 -15.22 -6.37 -11.06
N MET A 56 -14.72 -5.48 -10.21
CA MET A 56 -15.01 -4.06 -10.33
C MET A 56 -14.36 -3.45 -11.59
N GLY A 57 -15.09 -2.55 -12.25
CA GLY A 57 -14.56 -1.74 -13.33
C GLY A 57 -13.35 -0.89 -12.88
N SER A 58 -12.47 -0.56 -13.82
CA SER A 58 -11.21 0.15 -13.56
C SER A 58 -11.41 1.49 -12.82
N LEU A 59 -12.47 2.24 -13.16
CA LEU A 59 -12.80 3.49 -12.48
C LEU A 59 -13.17 3.28 -11.02
N THR A 60 -13.96 2.25 -10.73
CA THR A 60 -14.43 1.96 -9.37
C THR A 60 -13.28 1.48 -8.48
N LYS A 61 -12.38 0.63 -9.00
CA LYS A 61 -11.14 0.24 -8.32
C LYS A 61 -10.30 1.47 -7.97
N ARG A 62 -10.11 2.37 -8.95
CA ARG A 62 -9.34 3.61 -8.75
C ARG A 62 -9.90 4.46 -7.61
N LEU A 63 -11.20 4.72 -7.63
CA LEU A 63 -11.86 5.50 -6.58
C LEU A 63 -11.75 4.83 -5.21
N LEU A 64 -11.96 3.52 -5.15
CA LEU A 64 -11.87 2.77 -3.91
C LEU A 64 -10.48 2.85 -3.28
N PHE A 65 -9.42 2.62 -4.05
CA PHE A 65 -8.05 2.69 -3.52
C PHE A 65 -7.64 4.11 -3.12
N VAL A 66 -8.09 5.13 -3.86
CA VAL A 66 -7.90 6.53 -3.45
C VAL A 66 -8.56 6.78 -2.09
N LEU A 67 -9.83 6.40 -1.92
CA LEU A 67 -10.55 6.57 -0.65
C LEU A 67 -9.91 5.76 0.48
N LEU A 68 -9.48 4.53 0.21
CA LEU A 68 -8.79 3.67 1.16
C LEU A 68 -7.49 4.31 1.65
N PHE A 69 -6.66 4.81 0.74
CA PHE A 69 -5.40 5.45 1.13
C PHE A 69 -5.61 6.77 1.87
N LEU A 70 -6.61 7.58 1.48
CA LEU A 70 -6.97 8.78 2.24
C LEU A 70 -7.41 8.43 3.67
N PHE A 71 -8.22 7.39 3.83
CA PHE A 71 -8.66 6.90 5.13
C PHE A 71 -7.51 6.39 5.99
N LEU A 72 -6.64 5.52 5.44
CA LEU A 72 -5.47 4.98 6.15
C LEU A 72 -4.46 6.07 6.52
N SER A 73 -4.24 7.04 5.62
CA SER A 73 -3.38 8.20 5.87
C SER A 73 -3.90 9.04 7.03
N SER A 74 -5.22 9.28 7.07
CA SER A 74 -5.86 10.04 8.14
C SER A 74 -5.72 9.32 9.48
N ILE A 75 -6.03 8.03 9.55
CA ILE A 75 -5.96 7.24 10.79
C ILE A 75 -4.52 7.17 11.32
N SER A 76 -3.55 6.87 10.46
CA SER A 76 -2.16 6.72 10.90
C SER A 76 -1.56 8.00 11.45
N MET A 77 -1.82 9.15 10.81
CA MET A 77 -1.37 10.44 11.35
C MET A 77 -2.10 10.83 12.64
N ILE A 78 -3.39 10.57 12.78
CA ILE A 78 -4.13 10.79 14.04
C ILE A 78 -3.50 9.96 15.17
N TYR A 79 -3.16 8.71 14.89
CA TYR A 79 -2.48 7.84 15.85
C TYR A 79 -1.10 8.39 16.24
N ASN A 80 -0.27 8.75 15.26
CA ASN A 80 1.06 9.33 15.52
C ASN A 80 1.01 10.63 16.33
N ARG A 81 -0.07 11.41 16.23
CA ARG A 81 -0.25 12.62 17.05
C ARG A 81 -0.78 12.35 18.45
N SER A 82 -1.50 11.25 18.61
CA SER A 82 -2.02 10.83 19.92
C SER A 82 -0.90 10.33 20.82
N ILE A 83 0.13 9.73 20.23
CA ILE A 83 1.37 9.38 20.90
C ILE A 83 2.29 10.60 20.81
N ASN A 84 2.72 11.19 21.92
CA ASN A 84 3.59 12.38 21.91
C ASN A 84 5.04 12.08 21.47
N VAL A 85 5.24 11.11 20.58
CA VAL A 85 6.52 10.65 20.05
C VAL A 85 6.49 10.81 18.54
N SER A 86 7.58 11.33 17.96
CA SER A 86 7.72 11.55 16.52
C SER A 86 8.00 10.23 15.79
N LEU A 87 6.97 9.39 15.69
CA LEU A 87 7.01 8.13 14.95
C LEU A 87 6.62 8.35 13.49
N GLY A 88 7.39 7.80 12.57
CA GLY A 88 7.16 7.86 11.12
C GLY A 88 6.18 6.80 10.60
N PHE A 89 5.21 6.36 11.38
CA PHE A 89 4.25 5.34 10.95
C PHE A 89 3.12 5.97 10.14
N GLU A 90 3.39 6.33 8.89
CA GLU A 90 2.46 7.11 8.06
C GLU A 90 2.16 6.38 6.75
N PHE A 91 0.87 6.14 6.47
CA PHE A 91 0.44 5.52 5.21
C PHE A 91 0.40 6.49 4.02
N VAL A 92 0.55 7.79 4.27
CA VAL A 92 0.43 8.82 3.23
C VAL A 92 1.51 8.69 2.16
N THR A 93 2.75 8.41 2.57
CA THR A 93 3.89 8.19 1.66
C THR A 93 3.66 6.98 0.76
N PHE A 94 3.31 5.84 1.37
CA PHE A 94 2.99 4.61 0.65
C PHE A 94 1.83 4.81 -0.34
N GLY A 95 0.69 5.34 0.11
CA GLY A 95 -0.49 5.55 -0.74
C GLY A 95 -0.21 6.49 -1.92
N THR A 96 0.53 7.58 -1.67
CA THR A 96 0.92 8.55 -2.71
C THR A 96 1.78 7.91 -3.79
N ILE A 97 2.84 7.19 -3.39
CA ILE A 97 3.74 6.53 -4.34
C ILE A 97 3.00 5.44 -5.13
N MET A 98 2.20 4.61 -4.45
CA MET A 98 1.42 3.55 -5.09
C MET A 98 0.44 4.13 -6.12
N CYS A 99 -0.29 5.20 -5.78
CA CYS A 99 -1.16 5.88 -6.73
C CYS A 99 -0.40 6.55 -7.88
N GLY A 100 0.81 7.07 -7.65
CA GLY A 100 1.63 7.70 -8.70
C GLY A 100 2.11 6.71 -9.73
N ILE A 101 2.56 5.54 -9.27
CA ILE A 101 3.01 4.46 -10.13
C ILE A 101 1.85 3.86 -10.92
N VAL A 102 0.72 3.57 -10.28
CA VAL A 102 -0.38 2.81 -10.93
C VAL A 102 -1.40 3.71 -11.65
N TYR A 103 -1.77 4.85 -11.07
CA TYR A 103 -2.83 5.72 -11.59
C TYR A 103 -2.32 7.03 -12.19
N GLY A 104 -1.03 7.33 -12.04
CA GLY A 104 -0.39 8.53 -12.56
C GLY A 104 -0.32 9.71 -11.57
N PRO A 105 0.37 10.79 -11.97
CA PRO A 105 0.83 11.83 -11.05
C PRO A 105 -0.32 12.64 -10.45
N GLY A 106 -1.38 12.93 -11.23
CA GLY A 106 -2.52 13.70 -10.73
C GLY A 106 -3.24 13.03 -9.56
N THR A 107 -3.41 11.71 -9.60
CA THR A 107 -4.02 10.96 -8.49
C THR A 107 -3.10 10.90 -7.28
N ALA A 108 -1.80 10.76 -7.49
CA ALA A 108 -0.83 10.75 -6.41
C ALA A 108 -0.77 12.06 -5.65
N ILE A 109 -0.67 13.19 -6.38
CA ILE A 109 -0.68 14.53 -5.79
C ILE A 109 -1.97 14.72 -4.97
N PHE A 110 -3.11 14.33 -5.53
CA PHE A 110 -4.38 14.41 -4.81
C PHE A 110 -4.35 13.57 -3.51
N VAL A 111 -3.93 12.31 -3.57
CA VAL A 111 -3.87 11.43 -2.39
C VAL A 111 -2.89 11.97 -1.34
N GLY A 112 -1.72 12.45 -1.75
CA GLY A 112 -0.71 12.99 -0.82
C GLY A 112 -1.17 14.28 -0.15
N LEU A 113 -1.63 15.26 -0.93
CA LEU A 113 -2.06 16.55 -0.40
C LEU A 113 -3.32 16.40 0.44
N ILE A 114 -4.36 15.76 -0.09
CA ILE A 114 -5.63 15.61 0.65
C ILE A 114 -5.44 14.67 1.84
N GLY A 115 -4.58 13.66 1.76
CA GLY A 115 -4.24 12.79 2.87
C GLY A 115 -3.63 13.54 4.05
N ILE A 116 -2.64 14.39 3.80
CA ILE A 116 -2.07 15.29 4.84
C ILE A 116 -3.15 16.25 5.35
N PHE A 117 -3.86 16.94 4.44
CA PHE A 117 -4.85 17.93 4.84
C PHE A 117 -5.92 17.34 5.75
N LEU A 118 -6.48 16.17 5.42
CA LEU A 118 -7.49 15.51 6.23
C LEU A 118 -6.94 15.10 7.60
N ALA A 119 -5.73 14.55 7.65
CA ALA A 119 -5.09 14.22 8.91
C ALA A 119 -4.86 15.45 9.80
N GLU A 120 -4.43 16.56 9.21
CA GLU A 120 -4.22 17.86 9.87
C GLU A 120 -5.52 18.44 10.41
N TYR A 121 -6.54 18.48 9.57
CA TYR A 121 -7.86 18.99 9.90
C TYR A 121 -8.52 18.16 11.02
N VAL A 122 -8.56 16.84 10.88
CA VAL A 122 -9.20 15.95 11.87
C VAL A 122 -8.39 15.88 13.17
N GLY A 123 -7.06 15.90 13.08
CA GLY A 123 -6.20 15.91 14.26
C GLY A 123 -6.11 17.26 14.98
N GLY A 124 -6.71 18.33 14.44
CA GLY A 124 -6.80 19.65 15.06
C GLY A 124 -5.44 20.31 15.35
N ARG A 125 -4.38 19.95 14.60
CA ARG A 125 -2.99 20.36 14.88
C ARG A 125 -2.25 20.84 13.63
N MET A 126 -2.84 21.80 12.90
CA MET A 126 -2.15 22.50 11.81
C MET A 126 -0.90 23.22 12.34
N GLN A 127 0.27 22.66 12.08
CA GLN A 127 1.55 23.25 12.47
C GLN A 127 2.22 23.88 11.26
N PRO A 128 3.03 24.94 11.41
CA PRO A 128 3.66 25.58 10.25
C PRO A 128 4.54 24.64 9.42
N HIS A 129 5.15 23.62 10.05
CA HIS A 129 5.95 22.62 9.34
C HIS A 129 5.14 21.69 8.43
N THR A 130 3.82 21.60 8.63
CA THR A 130 2.92 20.85 7.74
C THR A 130 3.01 21.35 6.29
N ILE A 131 3.26 22.64 6.07
CA ILE A 131 3.45 23.22 4.73
C ILE A 131 4.62 22.54 4.00
N ILE A 132 5.69 22.22 4.73
CA ILE A 132 6.86 21.53 4.18
C ILE A 132 6.44 20.12 3.72
N SER A 133 5.65 19.41 4.53
CA SER A 133 5.12 18.08 4.20
C SER A 133 4.21 18.12 2.95
N PHE A 134 3.36 19.15 2.80
CA PHE A 134 2.55 19.33 1.59
C PHE A 134 3.42 19.46 0.34
N ILE A 135 4.46 20.29 0.39
CA ILE A 135 5.37 20.49 -0.74
C ILE A 135 6.09 19.18 -1.09
N GLY A 136 6.65 18.49 -0.08
CA GLY A 136 7.33 17.21 -0.31
C GLY A 136 6.40 16.14 -0.87
N MET A 137 5.18 16.00 -0.34
CA MET A 137 4.23 15.00 -0.85
C MET A 137 3.70 15.33 -2.24
N GLY A 138 3.47 16.62 -2.55
CA GLY A 138 3.15 17.06 -3.90
C GLY A 138 4.28 16.71 -4.88
N PHE A 139 5.53 16.98 -4.50
CA PHE A 139 6.70 16.63 -5.30
C PHE A 139 6.85 15.12 -5.49
N ILE A 140 6.79 14.31 -4.42
CA ILE A 140 6.86 12.84 -4.49
C ILE A 140 5.73 12.27 -5.34
N GLY A 141 4.50 12.76 -5.17
CA GLY A 141 3.36 12.33 -5.98
C GLY A 141 3.56 12.60 -7.47
N PHE A 142 4.15 13.74 -7.81
CA PHE A 142 4.52 14.06 -9.18
C PHE A 142 5.61 13.12 -9.70
N ILE A 143 6.72 12.97 -8.97
CA ILE A 143 7.88 12.22 -9.47
C ILE A 143 7.67 10.70 -9.47
N ALA A 144 6.78 10.17 -8.63
CA ALA A 144 6.55 8.72 -8.52
C ALA A 144 6.15 8.07 -9.85
N HIS A 145 5.46 8.80 -10.72
CA HIS A 145 5.05 8.30 -12.03
C HIS A 145 6.22 7.96 -12.95
N PHE A 146 7.34 8.68 -12.86
CA PHE A 146 8.53 8.39 -13.67
C PHE A 146 9.20 7.05 -13.32
N PHE A 147 8.77 6.43 -12.21
CA PHE A 147 9.24 5.11 -11.76
C PHE A 147 8.30 3.96 -12.15
N ALA A 148 7.24 4.21 -12.93
CA ALA A 148 6.21 3.21 -13.22
C ALA A 148 6.70 1.94 -13.97
N GLY A 149 7.88 1.98 -14.59
CA GLY A 149 8.51 0.82 -15.24
C GLY A 149 9.49 0.02 -14.35
N MET A 150 9.72 0.46 -13.11
CA MET A 150 10.66 -0.16 -12.18
C MET A 150 9.96 -1.18 -11.27
N ASP A 151 10.70 -2.12 -10.65
CA ASP A 151 10.14 -2.96 -9.58
C ASP A 151 9.57 -2.05 -8.47
N ILE A 152 8.28 -2.19 -8.21
CA ILE A 152 7.53 -1.28 -7.32
C ILE A 152 8.12 -1.20 -5.91
N ARG A 153 8.79 -2.26 -5.45
CA ARG A 153 9.41 -2.29 -4.12
C ARG A 153 10.64 -1.39 -4.10
N LEU A 154 11.50 -1.53 -5.11
CA LEU A 154 12.69 -0.69 -5.27
C LEU A 154 12.32 0.78 -5.51
N ALA A 155 11.36 1.02 -6.40
CA ALA A 155 10.84 2.36 -6.67
C ALA A 155 10.32 3.03 -5.40
N GLY A 156 9.52 2.30 -4.61
CA GLY A 156 8.97 2.77 -3.35
C GLY A 156 10.03 3.11 -2.32
N ILE A 157 10.98 2.20 -2.08
CA ILE A 157 12.10 2.42 -1.15
C ILE A 157 12.91 3.65 -1.54
N LEU A 158 13.25 3.77 -2.83
CA LEU A 158 14.02 4.91 -3.33
C LEU A 158 13.26 6.24 -3.15
N LEU A 159 11.97 6.27 -3.48
CA LEU A 159 11.14 7.47 -3.34
C LEU A 159 10.95 7.88 -1.87
N VAL A 160 10.88 6.93 -0.94
CA VAL A 160 10.87 7.21 0.50
C VAL A 160 12.19 7.86 0.94
N ILE A 161 13.33 7.34 0.48
CA ILE A 161 14.64 7.94 0.78
C ILE A 161 14.73 9.35 0.20
N ILE A 162 14.27 9.56 -1.04
CA ILE A 162 14.25 10.88 -1.68
C ILE A 162 13.35 11.85 -0.89
N TYR A 163 12.18 11.38 -0.44
CA TYR A 163 11.27 12.18 0.37
C TYR A 163 11.96 12.68 1.66
N ASP A 164 12.55 11.78 2.43
CA ASP A 164 13.20 12.15 3.71
C ASP A 164 14.46 12.98 3.49
N ALA A 165 15.21 12.73 2.41
CA ALA A 165 16.36 13.54 2.02
C ALA A 165 15.98 15.00 1.71
N ILE A 166 14.73 15.26 1.29
CA ILE A 166 14.21 16.61 1.07
C ILE A 166 13.61 17.18 2.36
N ILE A 167 12.77 16.40 3.03
CA ILE A 167 11.95 16.88 4.15
C ILE A 167 12.76 17.06 5.44
N CYS A 168 13.64 16.10 5.79
CA CYS A 168 14.37 16.17 7.06
C CYS A 168 15.25 17.43 7.16
N PRO A 169 16.04 17.82 6.15
CA PRO A 169 16.79 19.08 6.19
C PRO A 169 15.89 20.31 6.35
N LEU A 170 14.74 20.33 5.68
CA LEU A 170 13.79 21.45 5.79
C LEU A 170 13.19 21.54 7.19
N TYR A 171 12.88 20.41 7.83
CA TYR A 171 12.44 20.39 9.23
C TYR A 171 13.51 20.91 10.20
N LEU A 172 14.78 20.58 9.98
CA LEU A 172 15.90 21.08 10.79
C LEU A 172 16.07 22.59 10.62
N ILE A 173 16.00 23.10 9.40
CA ILE A 173 16.05 24.55 9.11
C ILE A 173 14.89 25.28 9.78
N TYR A 174 13.72 24.64 9.88
CA TYR A 174 12.55 25.19 10.57
C TYR A 174 12.60 25.07 12.10
N GLY A 175 13.74 24.64 12.67
CA GLY A 175 13.98 24.59 14.11
C GLY A 175 13.48 23.32 14.80
N SER A 176 13.21 22.24 14.06
CA SER A 176 12.85 20.96 14.67
C SER A 176 14.04 20.32 15.38
N GLU A 177 13.81 19.66 16.51
CA GLU A 177 14.85 19.01 17.31
C GLU A 177 15.51 17.85 16.52
N PRO A 178 16.85 17.82 16.34
CA PRO A 178 17.52 16.81 15.53
C PRO A 178 17.24 15.36 15.94
N ALA A 179 17.16 15.10 17.25
CA ALA A 179 16.85 13.77 17.76
C ALA A 179 15.45 13.27 17.35
N ARG A 180 14.46 14.17 17.32
CA ARG A 180 13.09 13.85 16.88
C ARG A 180 13.03 13.60 15.37
N VAL A 181 13.73 14.43 14.59
CA VAL A 181 13.82 14.27 13.13
C VAL A 181 14.50 12.93 12.79
N ALA A 182 15.57 12.58 13.48
CA ALA A 182 16.26 11.30 13.29
C ALA A 182 15.36 10.10 13.66
N LEU A 183 14.64 10.19 14.79
CA LEU A 183 13.69 9.15 15.20
C LEU A 183 12.57 8.96 14.18
N TYR A 184 11.98 10.06 13.70
CA TYR A 184 10.97 10.03 12.65
C TYR A 184 11.52 9.36 11.39
N MET A 185 12.68 9.80 10.89
CA MET A 185 13.29 9.26 9.68
C MET A 185 13.54 7.74 9.78
N VAL A 186 14.14 7.27 10.88
CA VAL A 186 14.44 5.85 11.07
C VAL A 186 13.16 5.02 11.13
N THR A 187 12.17 5.47 11.90
CA THR A 187 10.89 4.74 12.02
C THR A 187 10.07 4.80 10.72
N HIS A 188 10.14 5.91 10.00
CA HIS A 188 9.54 6.09 8.67
C HIS A 188 10.12 5.13 7.64
N TRP A 189 11.46 4.98 7.61
CA TRP A 189 12.14 4.02 6.75
C TRP A 189 11.76 2.58 7.09
N ILE A 190 11.89 2.18 8.35
CA ILE A 190 11.57 0.80 8.78
C ILE A 190 10.16 0.42 8.34
N PHE A 191 9.19 1.31 8.59
CA PHE A 191 7.80 1.06 8.29
C PHE A 191 7.51 1.04 6.79
N ASN A 192 7.94 2.06 6.05
CA ASN A 192 7.67 2.11 4.61
C ASN A 192 8.44 1.03 3.85
N PHE A 193 9.66 0.70 4.24
CA PHE A 193 10.42 -0.38 3.61
C PHE A 193 9.71 -1.71 3.83
N TRP A 194 9.19 -1.95 5.05
CA TRP A 194 8.37 -3.13 5.31
C TRP A 194 7.10 -3.15 4.44
N LEU A 195 6.36 -2.04 4.35
CA LEU A 195 5.18 -1.94 3.46
C LEU A 195 5.53 -2.22 2.00
N PHE A 196 6.63 -1.65 1.49
CA PHE A 196 7.04 -1.89 0.12
C PHE A 196 7.51 -3.32 -0.10
N ILE A 197 8.26 -3.93 0.81
CA ILE A 197 8.74 -5.31 0.66
C ILE A 197 7.57 -6.30 0.75
N ALA A 198 6.69 -6.14 1.72
CA ALA A 198 5.68 -7.14 2.05
C ALA A 198 4.34 -6.92 1.32
N VAL A 199 3.93 -5.68 1.11
CA VAL A 199 2.53 -5.33 0.75
C VAL A 199 2.40 -4.79 -0.67
N SER A 200 3.37 -4.02 -1.17
CA SER A 200 3.22 -3.26 -2.43
C SER A 200 2.83 -4.11 -3.65
N ARG A 201 3.46 -5.27 -3.86
CA ARG A 201 3.19 -6.13 -5.02
C ARG A 201 1.76 -6.65 -5.03
N PHE A 202 1.26 -7.06 -3.87
CA PHE A 202 -0.12 -7.50 -3.72
C PHE A 202 -1.07 -6.34 -4.04
N VAL A 203 -0.84 -5.17 -3.43
CA VAL A 203 -1.70 -4.00 -3.61
C VAL A 203 -1.70 -3.53 -5.07
N ALA A 204 -0.54 -3.43 -5.72
CA ALA A 204 -0.46 -3.07 -7.13
C ALA A 204 -1.17 -4.08 -8.04
N GLY A 205 -1.06 -5.38 -7.74
CA GLY A 205 -1.77 -6.42 -8.49
C GLY A 205 -3.30 -6.33 -8.40
N VAL A 206 -3.84 -5.80 -7.30
CA VAL A 206 -5.28 -5.56 -7.13
C VAL A 206 -5.71 -4.20 -7.69
N MET A 207 -4.82 -3.21 -7.69
CA MET A 207 -5.06 -1.88 -8.28
C MET A 207 -5.09 -1.89 -9.81
N GLY A 208 -4.32 -2.78 -10.45
CA GLY A 208 -4.36 -3.04 -11.90
C GLY A 208 -5.67 -3.67 -12.36
#